data_AF-A0A2S8FZK8-F1
#
_entry.id   AF-A0A2S8FZK8-F1
#
_cell.length_a   1.000
_cell.length_b   1.000
_cell.length_c   1.000
_cell.angle_alpha   90.00
_cell.angle_beta   90.00
_cell.angle_gamma   90.00
#
_symmetry.space_group_name_H-M   'P 1'
#
loop_
_entity.id
_entity.type
_entity.pdbx_description
1 polymer ?
#
loop_
_entity_poly.entity_id
_entity_poly.type
_entity_poly.pdbx_seq_one_letter_code
_entity_poly.pdbx_strand_id
1 'polypeptide(L)'
;MNAAKEFVSWGEFLLFAGLLGCILGVIGCGYQSTALNDRMKDFQYSAESLGKEMVTRLKTAHIGEMRKKPSANSRSSKVSQMEADRGGDGNRPDPNSVQAIASDCAAKVRHVQSLGEGEGIAAAIIAQVNGASEIKEDIREAFATSLKEELGPDAS
;
A
#
# COMPACT_ATOMS: atom_id res chain seq x y z
N MET A 1 53.58 -26.74 43.77
CA MET A 1 52.13 -26.56 43.95
C MET A 1 51.91 -25.18 44.55
N ASN A 2 51.71 -24.15 43.73
CA ASN A 2 51.52 -22.77 44.19
C ASN A 2 50.09 -22.34 43.84
N ALA A 3 49.23 -22.31 44.85
CA ALA A 3 47.87 -21.79 44.73
C ALA A 3 47.90 -20.27 44.92
N ALA A 4 48.04 -19.55 43.81
CA ALA A 4 47.52 -18.20 43.72
C ALA A 4 46.03 -18.31 43.38
N LYS A 5 45.16 -17.63 44.13
CA LYS A 5 43.99 -16.94 43.57
C LYS A 5 43.33 -16.05 44.61
N GLU A 6 43.20 -14.81 44.16
CA GLU A 6 42.73 -13.62 44.82
C GLU A 6 41.25 -13.74 45.19
N PHE A 7 40.95 -13.38 46.44
CA PHE A 7 39.59 -13.25 46.95
C PHE A 7 39.11 -11.82 46.63
N VAL A 8 38.86 -11.54 45.35
CA VAL A 8 38.31 -10.25 44.92
C VAL A 8 36.82 -10.23 45.22
N SER A 9 36.45 -9.25 46.04
CA SER A 9 35.14 -8.90 46.57
C SER A 9 34.02 -8.94 45.53
N TRP A 10 33.14 -9.94 45.67
CA TRP A 10 31.91 -10.08 44.88
C TRP A 10 30.84 -9.01 45.21
N GLY A 11 31.06 -8.18 46.24
CA GLY A 11 30.10 -7.17 46.68
C GLY A 11 30.04 -5.91 45.80
N GLU A 12 31.16 -5.53 45.16
CA GLU A 12 31.24 -4.29 44.38
C GLU A 12 30.73 -4.44 42.94
N PHE A 13 30.74 -5.67 42.40
CA PHE A 13 30.24 -5.96 41.05
C PHE A 13 28.71 -5.84 40.95
N LEU A 14 27.98 -6.14 42.03
CA LEU A 14 26.52 -6.08 42.05
C LEU A 14 26.00 -4.63 42.14
N LEU A 15 26.75 -3.72 42.76
CA LEU A 15 26.41 -2.30 42.83
C LEU A 15 26.62 -1.58 41.49
N PHE A 16 27.66 -1.94 40.72
CA PHE A 16 27.88 -1.39 39.38
C PHE A 16 26.84 -1.88 38.35
N ALA A 17 26.40 -3.15 38.43
CA ALA A 17 25.38 -3.68 37.52
C ALA A 17 23.99 -3.05 37.75
N GLY A 18 23.65 -2.71 38.99
CA GLY A 18 22.40 -2.02 39.31
C GLY A 18 22.35 -0.57 38.80
N LEU A 19 23.48 0.15 38.85
CA LEU A 19 23.54 1.55 38.43
C LEU A 19 23.58 1.70 36.89
N LEU A 20 24.21 0.76 36.17
CA LEU A 20 24.26 0.78 34.70
C LEU A 20 22.91 0.41 34.07
N GLY A 21 22.12 -0.43 34.74
CA GLY A 21 20.76 -0.79 34.29
C GLY A 21 19.77 0.37 34.32
N CYS A 22 19.96 1.35 35.21
CA CYS A 22 19.09 2.53 35.32
C CYS A 22 19.37 3.60 34.24
N ILE A 23 20.57 3.64 33.67
CA ILE A 23 20.95 4.66 32.67
C ILE A 23 20.59 4.21 31.24
N LEU A 24 20.57 2.91 30.95
CA LEU A 24 20.19 2.39 29.64
C LEU A 24 18.67 2.30 29.40
N GLY A 25 17.85 2.47 30.43
CA GLY A 25 16.38 2.41 30.33
C GLY A 25 15.69 3.68 29.81
N VAL A 26 16.43 4.78 29.58
CA VAL A 26 15.84 6.11 29.31
C VAL A 26 16.03 6.60 27.87
N ILE A 27 16.66 5.81 26.99
CA ILE A 27 16.76 6.10 25.54
C ILE A 27 15.77 5.24 24.75
N GLY A 28 14.62 4.97 25.35
CA GLY A 28 13.41 4.62 24.61
C GLY A 28 12.52 5.85 24.59
N CYS A 29 12.77 6.78 23.67
CA CYS A 29 11.72 7.70 23.22
C CYS A 29 10.64 6.83 22.59
N GLY A 30 9.83 6.19 23.42
CA GLY A 30 8.61 5.52 23.03
C GLY A 30 7.76 6.61 22.40
N TYR A 31 7.69 6.56 21.08
CA TYR A 31 6.77 7.36 20.29
C TYR A 31 5.39 7.10 20.91
N GLN A 32 4.92 8.02 21.76
CA GLN A 32 3.60 7.93 22.35
C GLN A 32 2.63 8.03 21.17
N SER A 33 2.12 6.88 20.73
CA SER A 33 0.99 6.82 19.80
C SER A 33 -0.08 7.71 20.42
N THR A 34 -0.33 8.86 19.80
CA THR A 34 -1.40 9.73 20.26
C THR A 34 -2.71 9.00 20.01
N ALA A 35 -3.74 9.22 20.82
CA ALA A 35 -5.08 8.66 20.56
C ALA A 35 -5.62 9.02 19.15
N LEU A 36 -5.02 10.05 18.52
CA LEU A 36 -5.25 10.43 17.14
C LEU A 36 -4.57 9.46 16.16
N ASN A 37 -3.34 9.02 16.42
CA ASN A 37 -2.62 8.04 15.60
C ASN A 37 -3.26 6.64 15.69
N ASP A 38 -3.73 6.23 16.87
CA ASP A 38 -4.50 4.99 17.01
C ASP A 38 -5.85 5.07 16.29
N ARG A 39 -6.54 6.22 16.32
CA ARG A 39 -7.75 6.44 15.51
C ARG A 39 -7.46 6.52 14.02
N MET A 40 -6.28 6.98 13.60
CA MET A 40 -5.91 6.99 12.18
C MET A 40 -5.71 5.56 11.64
N LYS A 41 -5.30 4.60 12.48
CA LYS A 41 -5.24 3.17 12.09
C LYS A 41 -6.61 2.62 11.70
N ASP A 42 -7.70 3.08 12.34
CA ASP A 42 -9.06 2.69 11.98
C ASP A 42 -9.50 3.23 10.60
N PHE A 43 -8.86 4.29 10.10
CA PHE A 43 -9.09 4.85 8.77
C PHE A 43 -8.12 4.31 7.70
N GLN A 44 -7.22 3.39 8.07
CA GLN A 44 -6.27 2.83 7.12
C GLN A 44 -6.94 1.81 6.20
N TYR A 45 -6.40 1.75 4.98
CA TYR A 45 -6.74 0.74 4.02
C TYR A 45 -6.24 -0.63 4.48
N SER A 46 -7.15 -1.49 4.92
CA SER A 46 -6.86 -2.91 5.13
C SER A 46 -6.83 -3.66 3.78
N ALA A 47 -6.13 -4.80 3.73
CA ALA A 47 -6.13 -5.70 2.58
C ALA A 47 -7.55 -6.02 2.09
N GLU A 48 -8.46 -6.29 3.04
CA GLU A 48 -9.86 -6.62 2.76
C GLU A 48 -10.62 -5.43 2.16
N SER A 49 -10.43 -4.22 2.70
CA SER A 49 -11.09 -3.01 2.21
C SER A 49 -10.65 -2.65 0.79
N LEU A 50 -9.33 -2.75 0.53
CA LEU A 50 -8.77 -2.53 -0.80
C LEU A 50 -9.22 -3.60 -1.78
N GLY A 51 -9.18 -4.88 -1.38
CA GLY A 51 -9.66 -5.96 -2.24
C GLY A 51 -11.14 -5.82 -2.61
N LYS A 52 -12.01 -5.39 -1.68
CA LYS A 52 -13.43 -5.09 -1.95
C LYS A 52 -13.60 -3.92 -2.92
N GLU A 53 -12.81 -2.85 -2.75
CA GLU A 53 -12.80 -1.72 -3.68
C GLU A 53 -12.40 -2.18 -5.09
N MET A 54 -11.33 -2.98 -5.20
CA MET A 54 -10.83 -3.48 -6.49
C MET A 54 -11.84 -4.38 -7.17
N VAL A 55 -12.46 -5.31 -6.44
CA VAL A 55 -13.52 -6.17 -6.98
C VAL A 55 -14.66 -5.33 -7.56
N THR A 56 -15.09 -4.28 -6.86
CA THR A 56 -16.14 -3.38 -7.33
C THR A 56 -15.75 -2.67 -8.63
N ARG A 57 -14.54 -2.13 -8.70
CA ARG A 57 -14.07 -1.36 -9.87
C ARG A 57 -13.81 -2.24 -11.08
N LEU A 58 -13.29 -3.45 -10.87
CA LEU A 58 -12.97 -4.39 -11.95
C LEU A 58 -14.21 -4.97 -12.63
N LYS A 59 -15.39 -4.95 -11.99
CA LYS A 59 -16.67 -5.35 -12.62
C LYS A 59 -16.99 -4.57 -13.89
N THR A 60 -16.58 -3.30 -13.95
CA THR A 60 -16.82 -2.40 -15.08
C THR A 60 -15.55 -2.06 -15.86
N ALA A 61 -14.43 -2.70 -15.53
CA ALA A 61 -13.14 -2.38 -16.13
C ALA A 61 -12.98 -2.98 -17.53
N HIS A 62 -12.03 -2.43 -18.27
CA HIS A 62 -11.67 -2.90 -19.60
C HIS A 62 -10.14 -2.86 -19.82
N ILE A 63 -9.69 -3.64 -20.80
CA ILE A 63 -8.28 -3.72 -21.19
C ILE A 63 -8.04 -2.77 -22.37
N GLY A 64 -7.02 -1.91 -22.25
CA GLY A 64 -6.58 -0.99 -23.30
C GLY A 64 -7.30 0.37 -23.27
N GLU A 65 -7.12 1.15 -24.34
CA GLU A 65 -7.77 2.45 -24.48
C GLU A 65 -9.24 2.26 -24.86
N MET A 66 -10.16 2.84 -24.08
CA MET A 66 -11.55 2.92 -24.52
C MET A 66 -11.61 3.89 -25.70
N ARG A 67 -11.92 3.36 -26.89
CA ARG A 67 -12.19 4.22 -28.06
C ARG A 67 -13.28 5.21 -27.67
N LYS A 68 -12.90 6.50 -27.53
CA LYS A 68 -13.85 7.59 -27.36
C LYS A 68 -14.86 7.47 -28.51
N LYS A 69 -16.10 7.09 -28.19
CA LYS A 69 -17.15 7.03 -29.20
C LYS A 69 -17.25 8.42 -29.81
N PRO A 70 -17.12 8.58 -31.15
CA PRO A 70 -17.31 9.89 -31.76
C PRO A 70 -18.70 10.36 -31.37
N SER A 71 -18.78 11.50 -30.67
CA SER A 71 -20.07 12.02 -30.27
C SER A 71 -20.84 12.37 -31.55
N ALA A 72 -21.89 11.63 -31.87
CA ALA A 72 -22.71 11.87 -33.06
C ALA A 72 -23.45 13.22 -33.01
N ASN A 73 -23.37 13.94 -31.89
CA ASN A 73 -24.08 15.18 -31.63
C ASN A 73 -23.15 16.38 -31.85
N SER A 74 -23.48 17.24 -32.82
CA SER A 74 -22.67 18.40 -33.24
C SER A 74 -22.42 19.45 -32.15
N ARG A 75 -23.22 19.44 -31.07
CA ARG A 75 -22.97 20.25 -29.87
C ARG A 75 -21.85 19.68 -29.00
N SER A 76 -21.78 18.35 -28.87
CA SER A 76 -20.75 17.68 -28.05
C SER A 76 -19.37 17.77 -28.69
N SER A 77 -19.28 17.76 -30.03
CA SER A 77 -18.00 17.94 -30.72
C SER A 77 -17.44 19.36 -30.56
N LYS A 78 -18.28 20.39 -30.58
CA LYS A 78 -17.87 21.78 -30.32
C LYS A 78 -17.44 22.01 -28.87
N VAL A 79 -18.11 21.35 -27.91
CA VAL A 79 -17.70 21.39 -26.49
C VAL A 79 -16.37 20.68 -26.28
N SER A 80 -16.18 19.47 -26.84
CA SER A 80 -14.89 18.78 -26.75
C SER A 80 -13.74 19.56 -27.42
N GLN A 81 -13.99 20.28 -28.52
CA GLN A 81 -12.99 21.18 -29.10
C GLN A 81 -12.65 22.36 -28.18
N MET A 82 -13.66 23.06 -27.63
CA MET A 82 -13.43 24.16 -26.69
C MET A 82 -12.75 23.71 -25.39
N GLU A 83 -13.02 22.49 -24.93
CA GLU A 83 -12.33 21.91 -23.77
C GLU A 83 -10.89 21.57 -24.10
N ALA A 84 -10.61 20.92 -25.24
CA ALA A 84 -9.25 20.65 -25.69
C ALA A 84 -8.42 21.95 -25.84
N ASP A 85 -9.01 23.00 -26.40
CA ASP A 85 -8.37 24.32 -26.57
C ASP A 85 -8.10 25.03 -25.24
N ARG A 86 -8.80 24.65 -24.16
CA ARG A 86 -8.56 25.14 -22.79
C ARG A 86 -7.56 24.27 -22.00
N GLY A 87 -6.85 23.38 -22.68
CA GLY A 87 -5.95 22.40 -22.04
C GLY A 87 -6.70 21.19 -21.47
N GLY A 88 -7.84 20.85 -22.07
CA GLY A 88 -8.74 19.81 -21.60
C GLY A 88 -8.07 18.44 -21.44
N ASP A 89 -8.71 17.62 -20.62
CA ASP A 89 -8.31 16.31 -20.06
C ASP A 89 -8.08 15.18 -21.11
N GLY A 90 -7.75 15.55 -22.36
CA GLY A 90 -7.71 14.71 -23.54
C GLY A 90 -6.77 13.50 -23.44
N ASN A 91 -5.70 13.63 -22.66
CA ASN A 91 -4.68 12.61 -22.42
C ASN A 91 -4.80 11.95 -21.04
N ARG A 92 -5.88 12.19 -20.28
CA ARG A 92 -6.03 11.50 -18.99
C ARG A 92 -6.27 10.01 -19.23
N PRO A 93 -5.53 9.11 -18.56
CA PRO A 93 -5.78 7.69 -18.64
C PRO A 93 -7.23 7.40 -18.29
N ASP A 94 -7.86 6.46 -19.02
CA ASP A 94 -9.22 6.05 -18.71
C ASP A 94 -9.25 5.49 -17.28
N PRO A 95 -10.02 6.08 -16.35
CA PRO A 95 -10.06 5.65 -14.95
C PRO A 95 -10.65 4.24 -14.75
N ASN A 96 -11.35 3.71 -15.75
CA ASN A 96 -11.89 2.36 -15.76
C ASN A 96 -11.00 1.36 -16.52
N SER A 97 -9.85 1.78 -17.02
CA SER A 97 -8.87 0.83 -17.54
C SER A 97 -8.27 0.00 -16.41
N VAL A 98 -7.98 -1.27 -16.68
CA VAL A 98 -7.30 -2.15 -15.72
C VAL A 98 -5.97 -1.55 -15.25
N GLN A 99 -5.21 -0.91 -16.15
CA GLN A 99 -3.94 -0.25 -15.83
C GLN A 99 -4.13 0.88 -14.80
N ALA A 100 -5.12 1.76 -15.00
CA ALA A 100 -5.37 2.87 -14.08
C ALA A 100 -5.83 2.37 -12.70
N ILE A 101 -6.65 1.31 -12.66
CA ILE A 101 -7.09 0.69 -11.42
C ILE A 101 -5.91 0.02 -10.70
N ALA A 102 -5.05 -0.68 -11.42
CA ALA A 102 -3.86 -1.32 -10.86
C ALA A 102 -2.84 -0.30 -10.31
N SER A 103 -2.60 0.80 -11.02
CA SER A 103 -1.70 1.87 -10.57
C SER A 103 -2.22 2.58 -9.30
N ASP A 104 -3.53 2.86 -9.23
CA ASP A 104 -4.16 3.39 -8.03
C ASP A 104 -4.06 2.41 -6.84
N CYS A 105 -4.31 1.12 -7.09
CA CYS A 105 -4.13 0.07 -6.10
C CYS A 105 -2.68 0.02 -5.59
N ALA A 106 -1.71 0.05 -6.51
CA ALA A 106 -0.29 0.03 -6.17
C ALA A 106 0.11 1.23 -5.32
N ALA A 107 -0.38 2.43 -5.63
CA ALA A 107 -0.15 3.62 -4.82
C ALA A 107 -0.68 3.45 -3.38
N LYS A 108 -1.89 2.90 -3.22
CA LYS A 108 -2.48 2.59 -1.91
C LYS A 108 -1.69 1.52 -1.15
N VAL A 109 -1.26 0.46 -1.83
CA VAL A 109 -0.42 -0.60 -1.24
C VAL A 109 0.91 -0.03 -0.75
N ARG A 110 1.63 0.74 -1.58
CA ARG A 110 2.89 1.37 -1.17
C ARG A 110 2.69 2.31 0.01
N HIS A 111 1.56 3.03 0.06
CA HIS A 111 1.24 3.86 1.21
C HIS A 111 1.08 3.04 2.49
N VAL A 112 0.32 1.94 2.46
CA VAL A 112 0.17 1.05 3.62
C VAL A 112 1.52 0.47 4.04
N GLN A 113 2.33 -0.01 3.10
CA GLN A 113 3.69 -0.52 3.35
C GLN A 113 4.61 0.54 3.96
N SER A 114 4.48 1.81 3.56
CA SER A 114 5.28 2.91 4.11
C SER A 114 5.01 3.16 5.60
N LEU A 115 3.86 2.72 6.11
CA LEU A 115 3.49 2.81 7.52
C LEU A 115 4.07 1.66 8.36
N GLY A 116 4.83 0.74 7.75
CA GLY A 116 5.33 -0.47 8.42
C GLY A 116 4.28 -1.56 8.62
N GLU A 117 3.12 -1.41 7.98
CA GLU A 117 2.02 -2.37 7.98
C GLU A 117 1.84 -2.98 6.58
N GLY A 118 1.16 -4.12 6.44
CA GLY A 118 0.76 -4.63 5.13
C GLY A 118 1.82 -5.41 4.34
N GLU A 119 2.72 -6.12 5.01
CA GLU A 119 3.47 -7.22 4.37
C GLU A 119 2.46 -8.23 3.77
N GLY A 120 2.64 -8.62 2.51
CA GLY A 120 1.73 -9.53 1.81
C GLY A 120 0.37 -8.94 1.41
N ILE A 121 0.12 -7.63 1.60
CA ILE A 121 -1.17 -7.00 1.23
C ILE A 121 -1.50 -7.15 -0.25
N ALA A 122 -0.50 -7.05 -1.13
CA ALA A 122 -0.68 -7.22 -2.57
C ALA A 122 -1.14 -8.64 -2.91
N ALA A 123 -0.52 -9.65 -2.30
CA ALA A 123 -0.91 -11.05 -2.48
C ALA A 123 -2.34 -11.32 -1.99
N ALA A 124 -2.72 -10.74 -0.85
CA ALA A 124 -4.08 -10.85 -0.32
C ALA A 124 -5.13 -10.20 -1.26
N ILE A 125 -4.84 -9.02 -1.80
CA ILE A 125 -5.71 -8.35 -2.78
C ILE A 125 -5.85 -9.20 -4.06
N ILE A 126 -4.75 -9.73 -4.59
CA ILE A 126 -4.76 -10.59 -5.77
C ILE A 126 -5.60 -11.85 -5.51
N ALA A 127 -5.41 -12.51 -4.37
CA ALA A 127 -6.19 -13.70 -4.00
C ALA A 127 -7.69 -13.38 -3.92
N GLN A 128 -8.05 -12.24 -3.33
CA GLN A 128 -9.45 -11.81 -3.24
C GLN A 128 -10.06 -11.51 -4.61
N VAL A 129 -9.33 -10.84 -5.50
CA VAL A 129 -9.78 -10.57 -6.88
C VAL A 129 -9.92 -11.88 -7.66
N ASN A 130 -8.96 -12.81 -7.53
CA ASN A 130 -9.00 -14.12 -8.17
C ASN A 130 -10.18 -14.98 -7.70
N GLY A 131 -10.60 -14.83 -6.45
CA GLY A 131 -11.80 -15.49 -5.90
C GLY A 131 -13.13 -14.90 -6.39
N ALA A 132 -13.14 -13.70 -6.97
CA ALA A 132 -14.36 -13.04 -7.43
C ALA A 132 -14.77 -13.53 -8.84
N SER A 133 -15.66 -14.52 -8.87
CA SER A 133 -16.12 -15.18 -10.11
C SER A 133 -16.95 -14.27 -11.03
N GLU A 134 -17.52 -13.20 -10.49
CA GLU A 134 -18.23 -12.14 -11.22
C GLU A 134 -17.36 -11.29 -12.15
N ILE A 135 -16.03 -11.29 -11.96
CA ILE A 135 -15.08 -10.57 -12.80
C ILE A 135 -14.66 -11.50 -13.93
N LYS A 136 -14.48 -10.98 -15.15
CA LYS A 136 -13.97 -11.78 -16.25
C LYS A 136 -12.52 -12.20 -15.98
N GLU A 137 -12.16 -13.41 -16.39
CA GLU A 137 -10.84 -14.00 -16.14
C GLU A 137 -9.69 -13.15 -16.73
N ASP A 138 -9.84 -12.70 -17.97
CA ASP A 138 -8.91 -11.80 -18.66
C ASP A 138 -8.66 -10.51 -17.87
N ILE A 139 -9.70 -9.92 -17.26
CA ILE A 139 -9.60 -8.73 -16.42
C ILE A 139 -8.85 -9.03 -15.12
N ARG A 140 -9.10 -10.18 -14.48
CA ARG A 140 -8.40 -10.57 -13.25
C ARG A 140 -6.91 -10.80 -13.50
N GLU A 141 -6.57 -11.52 -14.56
CA GLU A 141 -5.18 -11.79 -14.95
C GLU A 141 -4.44 -10.51 -15.34
N ALA A 142 -5.07 -9.65 -16.14
CA ALA A 142 -4.51 -8.36 -16.52
C ALA A 142 -4.27 -7.46 -15.30
N PHE A 143 -5.21 -7.45 -14.33
CA PHE A 143 -5.05 -6.69 -13.09
C PHE A 143 -3.90 -7.23 -12.24
N ALA A 144 -3.83 -8.55 -12.03
CA ALA A 144 -2.77 -9.17 -11.24
C ALA A 144 -1.38 -8.93 -11.86
N THR A 145 -1.28 -8.99 -13.19
CA THR A 145 -0.05 -8.69 -13.92
C THR A 145 0.33 -7.22 -13.76
N SER A 146 -0.58 -6.30 -14.06
CA SER A 146 -0.35 -4.85 -13.95
C SER A 146 0.02 -4.43 -12.53
N LEU A 147 -0.63 -5.00 -11.52
CA LEU A 147 -0.34 -4.69 -10.12
C LEU A 147 1.06 -5.14 -9.70
N LYS A 148 1.49 -6.32 -10.14
CA LYS A 148 2.86 -6.82 -9.90
C LYS A 148 3.91 -5.97 -10.62
N GLU A 149 3.65 -5.60 -11.87
CA GLU A 149 4.53 -4.72 -12.64
C GLU A 149 4.69 -3.35 -11.97
N GLU A 150 3.58 -2.75 -11.51
CA GLU A 150 3.60 -1.50 -10.78
C GLU A 150 4.40 -1.62 -9.48
N LEU A 151 4.13 -2.64 -8.65
CA LEU A 151 4.79 -2.77 -7.36
C LEU A 151 6.27 -3.20 -7.45
N GLY A 152 6.69 -3.78 -8.56
CA GLY A 152 8.06 -4.26 -8.77
C GLY A 152 8.34 -5.62 -8.10
N PRO A 153 9.56 -6.16 -8.30
CA PRO A 153 9.92 -7.51 -7.84
C PRO A 153 9.92 -7.68 -6.32
N ASP A 154 10.01 -6.59 -5.56
CA ASP A 154 10.12 -6.58 -4.09
C ASP A 154 8.77 -6.77 -3.38
N ALA A 155 7.66 -6.83 -4.11
CA ALA A 155 6.31 -6.91 -3.56
C ALA A 155 5.70 -8.32 -3.53
N SER A 156 6.51 -9.36 -3.79
CA SER A 156 6.11 -10.77 -3.83
C SER A 156 6.33 -11.48 -2.51
#